data_AF-A0A9W9B6J6-F1
#
_entry.id   AF-A0A9W9B6J6-F1
#
_cell.length_a   1.000
_cell.length_b   1.000
_cell.length_c   1.000
_cell.angle_alpha   90.00
_cell.angle_beta   90.00
_cell.angle_gamma   90.00
#
_symmetry.space_group_name_H-M   'P 1'
#
loop_
_entity.id
_entity.type
_entity.pdbx_description
1 polymer ?
#
loop_
_entity_poly.entity_id
_entity_poly.type
_entity_poly.pdbx_seq_one_letter_code
_entity_poly.pdbx_strand_id
1 'polypeptide(L)'
;MRNTLIFAGNSCPALTGQICENLGMTPAQAELTQFSNGETSVRILTSVREKDVFVVQSGSPRINDSIMELLIMISACKGGSANKVTAVLPYFPYSRQSKKKSPRGAITARMLSNLLGVAGVKHVITVDLHASQMQGFFRCPVDNLHAEPIIAKWIKRNVPNWREAVVVSKNPGGTKRVTSLADALKLNFGLVTTDRRRGTNMTGSMIMNHLDGLDQRSTRVVTDSQGSPIRSSDLSTSATNLADPVQADQPATRRKSAVHLDSDYDDRRAQEVIHGRLIQGHIVEDDFPSPGRSTAGNSVQGDDPMTMSHASSFFAPDRQSLAGGANGESSSDEEDNAFEDPRAEHMITLVGDVRNRTVFIVDDMIDKPGSWIAAAETVVKKGLAKKVYCIATHGVFGGDCLEQLQACECIDTIVVTNSFPINEERVRNSSKLVILDLSFLLSEAIRRNHYGESISPLFQHIGD
;
A
#
# COMPACT_ATOMS: atom_id res chain seq x y z
N MET A 1 -30.60 0.50 -19.51
CA MET A 1 -31.18 -0.75 -18.95
C MET A 1 -32.63 -0.52 -18.51
N ARG A 2 -33.42 -1.57 -18.19
CA ARG A 2 -34.81 -1.44 -17.70
C ARG A 2 -34.87 -1.58 -16.17
N ASN A 3 -35.78 -0.87 -15.51
CA ASN A 3 -35.95 -0.84 -14.05
C ASN A 3 -34.69 -0.46 -13.24
N THR A 4 -33.73 0.21 -13.88
CA THR A 4 -32.51 0.76 -13.26
C THR A 4 -32.64 2.27 -13.07
N LEU A 5 -32.08 2.83 -12.00
CA LEU A 5 -31.79 4.26 -11.87
C LEU A 5 -30.34 4.47 -11.41
N ILE A 6 -29.71 5.52 -11.90
CA ILE A 6 -28.34 5.91 -11.52
C ILE A 6 -28.38 7.37 -11.07
N PHE A 7 -28.10 7.63 -9.79
CA PHE A 7 -28.04 8.97 -9.23
C PHE A 7 -26.58 9.42 -9.08
N ALA A 8 -26.31 10.68 -9.40
CA ALA A 8 -25.05 11.34 -9.10
C ALA A 8 -25.14 12.02 -7.73
N GLY A 9 -24.10 11.88 -6.90
CA GLY A 9 -23.81 12.82 -5.82
C GLY A 9 -22.96 14.00 -6.30
N ASN A 10 -22.88 15.06 -5.49
CA ASN A 10 -22.22 16.32 -5.84
C ASN A 10 -20.70 16.19 -6.08
N SER A 11 -20.05 15.10 -5.64
CA SER A 11 -18.61 14.92 -5.85
C SER A 11 -18.23 14.54 -7.29
N CYS A 12 -19.10 13.84 -8.03
CA CYS A 12 -18.72 13.25 -9.33
C CYS A 12 -19.79 13.30 -10.43
N PRO A 13 -20.52 14.42 -10.63
CA PRO A 13 -21.60 14.51 -11.62
C PRO A 13 -21.14 14.24 -13.06
N ALA A 14 -19.94 14.71 -13.45
CA ALA A 14 -19.39 14.51 -14.79
C ALA A 14 -19.13 13.02 -15.10
N LEU A 15 -18.47 12.31 -14.17
CA LEU A 15 -18.22 10.87 -14.28
C LEU A 15 -19.54 10.09 -14.30
N THR A 16 -20.53 10.47 -13.48
CA THR A 16 -21.86 9.83 -13.52
C THR A 16 -22.59 10.07 -14.84
N GLY A 17 -22.42 11.24 -15.46
CA GLY A 17 -22.89 11.54 -16.81
C GLY A 17 -22.32 10.58 -17.84
N GLN A 18 -20.98 10.44 -17.88
CA GLN A 18 -20.28 9.52 -18.79
C GLN A 18 -20.67 8.05 -18.57
N ILE A 19 -20.83 7.63 -17.30
CA ILE A 19 -21.35 6.30 -16.95
C ILE A 19 -22.75 6.07 -17.52
N CYS A 20 -23.63 7.08 -17.47
CA CYS A 20 -24.98 6.98 -18.02
C CYS A 20 -24.98 6.98 -19.55
N GLU A 21 -24.13 7.79 -20.18
CA GLU A 21 -23.94 7.84 -21.64
C GLU A 21 -23.51 6.48 -22.20
N ASN A 22 -22.49 5.85 -21.59
CA ASN A 22 -22.04 4.49 -21.92
C ASN A 22 -23.14 3.42 -21.81
N LEU A 23 -24.18 3.65 -20.99
CA LEU A 23 -25.29 2.73 -20.77
C LEU A 23 -26.56 3.07 -21.58
N GLY A 24 -26.51 4.12 -22.42
CA GLY A 24 -27.69 4.63 -23.13
C GLY A 24 -28.78 5.12 -22.17
N MET A 25 -28.38 5.80 -21.09
CA MET A 25 -29.25 6.27 -20.00
C MET A 25 -28.99 7.73 -19.66
N THR A 26 -29.91 8.34 -18.92
CA THR A 26 -29.74 9.67 -18.29
C THR A 26 -29.63 9.51 -16.78
N PRO A 27 -28.84 10.35 -16.07
CA PRO A 27 -28.86 10.40 -14.61
C PRO A 27 -30.27 10.64 -14.07
N ALA A 28 -30.62 9.94 -13.00
CA ALA A 28 -31.91 10.07 -12.32
C ALA A 28 -31.95 11.36 -11.49
N GLN A 29 -33.09 12.06 -11.50
CA GLN A 29 -33.19 13.38 -10.90
C GLN A 29 -33.26 13.30 -9.36
N ALA A 30 -32.30 13.96 -8.71
CA ALA A 30 -32.29 14.28 -7.30
C ALA A 30 -31.82 15.73 -7.13
N GLU A 31 -32.31 16.37 -6.07
CA GLU A 31 -31.92 17.70 -5.62
C GLU A 31 -31.05 17.54 -4.38
N LEU A 32 -29.84 18.10 -4.43
CA LEU A 32 -28.81 17.99 -3.40
C LEU A 32 -28.44 19.41 -2.98
N THR A 33 -28.85 19.81 -1.78
CA THR A 33 -28.64 21.18 -1.27
C THR A 33 -28.09 21.15 0.15
N GLN A 34 -27.67 22.30 0.66
CA GLN A 34 -27.16 22.46 2.02
C GLN A 34 -27.90 23.63 2.68
N PHE A 35 -28.44 23.39 3.87
CA PHE A 35 -29.09 24.44 4.66
C PHE A 35 -28.04 25.45 5.17
N SER A 36 -28.48 26.65 5.55
CA SER A 36 -27.59 27.74 5.99
C SER A 36 -26.81 27.45 7.28
N ASN A 37 -27.14 26.38 8.01
CA ASN A 37 -26.40 25.88 9.16
C ASN A 37 -25.40 24.75 8.83
N GLY A 38 -25.28 24.36 7.55
CA GLY A 38 -24.38 23.31 7.08
C GLY A 38 -25.00 21.93 6.92
N GLU A 39 -26.26 21.70 7.33
CA GLU A 39 -26.92 20.40 7.18
C GLU A 39 -27.20 20.05 5.70
N THR A 40 -26.87 18.82 5.29
CA THR A 40 -27.13 18.32 3.94
C THR A 40 -28.60 17.94 3.75
N SER A 41 -29.22 18.42 2.68
CA SER A 41 -30.60 18.14 2.30
C SER A 41 -30.64 17.39 0.96
N VAL A 42 -31.42 16.32 0.89
CA VAL A 42 -31.51 15.44 -0.28
C VAL A 42 -32.98 15.17 -0.59
N ARG A 43 -33.41 15.49 -1.81
CA ARG A 43 -34.77 15.19 -2.29
C ARG A 43 -34.70 14.40 -3.60
N ILE A 44 -35.10 13.13 -3.54
CA ILE A 44 -35.19 12.26 -4.72
C ILE A 44 -36.46 12.65 -5.52
N LEU A 45 -36.28 13.08 -6.77
CA LEU A 45 -37.37 13.62 -7.60
C LEU A 45 -38.03 12.57 -8.50
N THR A 46 -37.43 11.38 -8.61
CA THR A 46 -37.93 10.27 -9.44
C THR A 46 -38.37 9.09 -8.56
N SER A 47 -39.52 8.47 -8.84
CA SER A 47 -39.95 7.26 -8.11
C SER A 47 -38.94 6.11 -8.26
N VAL A 48 -38.41 5.64 -7.12
CA VAL A 48 -37.42 4.54 -7.02
C VAL A 48 -38.04 3.18 -6.68
N ARG A 49 -39.36 3.12 -6.42
CA ARG A 49 -40.05 1.89 -5.98
C ARG A 49 -39.75 0.72 -6.93
N GLU A 50 -39.38 -0.43 -6.34
CA GLU A 50 -39.11 -1.70 -7.04
C GLU A 50 -37.96 -1.67 -8.07
N LYS A 51 -37.22 -0.55 -8.19
CA LYS A 51 -36.08 -0.40 -9.10
C LYS A 51 -34.77 -0.83 -8.44
N ASP A 52 -33.80 -1.19 -9.28
CA ASP A 52 -32.39 -1.35 -8.92
C ASP A 52 -31.73 0.03 -8.99
N VAL A 53 -31.20 0.52 -7.87
CA VAL A 53 -30.71 1.90 -7.74
C VAL A 53 -29.22 1.91 -7.49
N PHE A 54 -28.47 2.62 -8.33
CA PHE A 54 -27.05 2.89 -8.16
C PHE A 54 -26.87 4.34 -7.72
N VAL A 55 -26.16 4.57 -6.62
CA VAL A 55 -25.78 5.91 -6.15
C VAL A 55 -24.28 6.07 -6.34
N VAL A 56 -23.88 6.96 -7.25
CA VAL A 56 -22.48 7.22 -7.60
C VAL A 56 -21.99 8.43 -6.82
N GLN A 57 -21.03 8.21 -5.91
CA GLN A 57 -20.39 9.26 -5.10
C GLN A 57 -18.95 8.88 -4.83
N SER A 58 -18.02 9.82 -4.97
CA SER A 58 -16.62 9.68 -4.56
C SER A 58 -16.30 10.47 -3.28
N GLY A 59 -15.03 10.51 -2.91
CA GLY A 59 -14.52 11.55 -2.01
C GLY A 59 -14.57 12.93 -2.67
N SER A 60 -14.39 13.97 -1.88
CA SER A 60 -14.19 15.35 -2.33
C SER A 60 -13.34 16.10 -1.29
N PRO A 61 -12.91 17.35 -1.56
CA PRO A 61 -12.31 18.20 -0.53
C PRO A 61 -13.21 18.42 0.71
N ARG A 62 -14.53 18.25 0.57
CA ARG A 62 -15.50 18.21 1.68
C ARG A 62 -15.96 16.77 1.94
N ILE A 63 -15.00 15.92 2.30
CA ILE A 63 -15.18 14.46 2.37
C ILE A 63 -16.34 14.03 3.30
N ASN A 64 -16.56 14.76 4.40
CA ASN A 64 -17.65 14.49 5.35
C ASN A 64 -19.02 14.79 4.76
N ASP A 65 -19.17 15.95 4.11
CA ASP A 65 -20.39 16.38 3.44
C ASP A 65 -20.77 15.37 2.35
N SER A 66 -19.80 14.92 1.54
CA SER A 66 -20.02 13.90 0.50
C SER A 66 -20.42 12.53 1.07
N ILE A 67 -19.89 12.14 2.24
CA ILE A 67 -20.30 10.91 2.97
C ILE A 67 -21.73 11.06 3.50
N MET A 68 -22.08 12.19 4.12
CA MET A 68 -23.42 12.41 4.66
C MET A 68 -24.47 12.46 3.55
N GLU A 69 -24.18 13.17 2.46
CA GLU A 69 -25.01 13.21 1.26
C GLU A 69 -25.29 11.79 0.73
N LEU A 70 -24.24 10.97 0.57
CA LEU A 70 -24.34 9.58 0.15
C LEU A 70 -25.23 8.74 1.08
N LEU A 71 -25.01 8.82 2.40
CA LEU A 71 -25.79 8.07 3.39
C LEU A 71 -27.27 8.48 3.36
N ILE A 72 -27.57 9.78 3.20
CA ILE A 72 -28.94 10.29 3.09
C ILE A 72 -29.57 9.87 1.75
N MET A 73 -28.84 9.94 0.62
CA MET A 73 -29.31 9.45 -0.68
C MET A 73 -29.68 7.96 -0.65
N ILE A 74 -28.81 7.13 -0.06
CA ILE A 74 -29.07 5.68 0.11
C ILE A 74 -30.31 5.48 1.00
N SER A 75 -30.40 6.17 2.13
CA SER A 75 -31.52 6.06 3.07
C SER A 75 -32.85 6.49 2.44
N ALA A 76 -32.86 7.61 1.70
CA ALA A 76 -34.02 8.10 0.95
C ALA A 76 -34.44 7.11 -0.15
N CYS A 77 -33.49 6.52 -0.88
CA CYS A 77 -33.80 5.47 -1.86
C CYS A 77 -34.36 4.20 -1.21
N LYS A 78 -33.84 3.82 -0.03
CA LYS A 78 -34.30 2.65 0.71
C LYS A 78 -35.70 2.85 1.30
N GLY A 79 -35.99 4.03 1.86
CA GLY A 79 -37.33 4.43 2.31
C GLY A 79 -38.33 4.56 1.16
N GLY A 80 -37.88 5.05 -0.01
CA GLY A 80 -38.63 5.06 -1.27
C GLY A 80 -38.96 3.68 -1.85
N SER A 81 -38.65 2.59 -1.12
CA SER A 81 -38.93 1.20 -1.50
C SER A 81 -38.19 0.73 -2.76
N ALA A 82 -36.95 1.21 -2.97
CA ALA A 82 -36.04 0.58 -3.93
C ALA A 82 -35.82 -0.90 -3.60
N ASN A 83 -35.80 -1.75 -4.65
CA ASN A 83 -35.59 -3.19 -4.55
C ASN A 83 -34.16 -3.47 -4.02
N LYS A 84 -33.19 -2.84 -4.67
CA LYS A 84 -31.75 -2.94 -4.37
C LYS A 84 -31.15 -1.53 -4.44
N VAL A 85 -30.23 -1.24 -3.53
CA VAL A 85 -29.43 0.00 -3.53
C VAL A 85 -27.96 -0.38 -3.52
N THR A 86 -27.26 0.00 -4.57
CA THR A 86 -25.83 -0.23 -4.79
C THR A 86 -25.09 1.09 -4.62
N ALA A 87 -24.09 1.14 -3.74
CA ALA A 87 -23.21 2.29 -3.64
C ALA A 87 -22.04 2.11 -4.62
N VAL A 88 -21.83 3.07 -5.52
CA VAL A 88 -20.73 3.08 -6.49
C VAL A 88 -19.75 4.16 -6.05
N LEU A 89 -18.58 3.74 -5.58
CA LEU A 89 -17.61 4.54 -4.82
C LEU A 89 -16.24 4.53 -5.54
N PRO A 90 -16.03 5.37 -6.58
CA PRO A 90 -14.82 5.31 -7.41
C PRO A 90 -13.52 5.51 -6.62
N TYR A 91 -13.56 6.31 -5.56
CA TYR A 91 -12.60 6.28 -4.45
C TYR A 91 -13.38 6.03 -3.15
N PHE A 92 -12.92 5.12 -2.31
CA PHE A 92 -13.54 4.86 -1.00
C PHE A 92 -12.99 5.83 0.07
N PRO A 93 -13.84 6.68 0.69
CA PRO A 93 -13.41 7.60 1.73
C PRO A 93 -12.80 6.91 2.96
N TYR A 94 -11.87 7.57 3.64
CA TYR A 94 -11.15 7.04 4.81
C TYR A 94 -10.37 5.73 4.58
N SER A 95 -10.09 5.36 3.33
CA SER A 95 -9.35 4.14 2.95
C SER A 95 -7.96 4.01 3.60
N ARG A 96 -7.20 5.10 3.74
CA ARG A 96 -5.92 5.16 4.50
C ARG A 96 -6.07 4.80 6.00
N GLN A 97 -7.29 4.76 6.53
CA GLN A 97 -7.63 4.45 7.93
C GLN A 97 -8.24 3.04 8.07
N SER A 98 -7.69 2.08 7.33
CA SER A 98 -8.06 0.65 7.34
C SER A 98 -7.37 -0.18 8.43
N LYS A 99 -6.20 0.24 8.93
CA LYS A 99 -5.51 -0.34 10.09
C LYS A 99 -5.45 0.65 11.26
N LYS A 100 -5.46 0.15 12.50
CA LYS A 100 -5.15 0.98 13.68
C LYS A 100 -3.68 1.42 13.61
N LYS A 101 -3.41 2.72 13.52
CA LYS A 101 -2.05 3.28 13.57
C LYS A 101 -1.54 3.52 15.00
N SER A 102 -2.44 3.74 15.95
CA SER A 102 -2.10 3.91 17.38
C SER A 102 -2.94 2.98 18.26
N PRO A 103 -2.49 2.64 19.50
CA PRO A 103 -3.21 1.70 20.37
C PRO A 103 -4.66 2.10 20.67
N ARG A 104 -4.90 3.40 20.83
CA ARG A 104 -6.23 4.00 21.08
C ARG A 104 -6.93 4.50 19.80
N GLY A 105 -6.36 4.24 18.62
CA GLY A 105 -6.91 4.67 17.33
C GLY A 105 -8.15 3.88 16.88
N ALA A 106 -8.94 4.51 16.01
CA ALA A 106 -10.10 3.91 15.34
C ALA A 106 -9.71 3.20 14.03
N ILE A 107 -10.68 2.47 13.44
CA ILE A 107 -10.60 1.96 12.06
C ILE A 107 -11.76 2.60 11.29
N THR A 108 -11.55 3.83 10.82
CA THR A 108 -12.62 4.69 10.28
C THR A 108 -13.21 4.15 8.98
N ALA A 109 -12.41 3.46 8.15
CA ALA A 109 -12.92 2.73 6.98
C ALA A 109 -13.99 1.68 7.36
N ARG A 110 -13.77 0.95 8.47
CA ARG A 110 -14.73 -0.04 8.99
C ARG A 110 -15.95 0.62 9.63
N MET A 111 -15.80 1.81 10.22
CA MET A 111 -16.93 2.62 10.69
C MET A 111 -17.83 3.02 9.52
N LEU A 112 -17.26 3.58 8.44
CA LEU A 112 -17.99 3.95 7.23
C LEU A 112 -18.66 2.74 6.56
N SER A 113 -17.97 1.60 6.49
CA SER A 113 -18.53 0.33 5.97
C SER A 113 -19.78 -0.13 6.75
N ASN A 114 -19.80 0.07 8.09
CA ASN A 114 -20.99 -0.18 8.89
C ASN A 114 -22.10 0.86 8.64
N LEU A 115 -21.77 2.15 8.52
CA LEU A 115 -22.75 3.20 8.25
C LEU A 115 -23.48 2.99 6.92
N LEU A 116 -22.77 2.61 5.86
CA LEU A 116 -23.35 2.24 4.56
C LEU A 116 -24.32 1.04 4.69
N GLY A 117 -23.94 0.03 5.48
CA GLY A 117 -24.82 -1.11 5.79
C GLY A 117 -26.07 -0.73 6.58
N VAL A 118 -25.99 0.27 7.47
CA VAL A 118 -27.13 0.80 8.23
C VAL A 118 -28.04 1.68 7.37
N ALA A 119 -27.47 2.51 6.49
CA ALA A 119 -28.24 3.34 5.55
C ALA A 119 -29.08 2.51 4.55
N GLY A 120 -28.66 1.27 4.27
CA GLY A 120 -29.45 0.28 3.52
C GLY A 120 -28.78 -0.29 2.27
N VAL A 121 -27.46 -0.09 2.10
CA VAL A 121 -26.70 -0.63 0.96
C VAL A 121 -26.82 -2.15 0.90
N LYS A 122 -27.01 -2.68 -0.32
CA LYS A 122 -27.06 -4.12 -0.62
C LYS A 122 -25.89 -4.62 -1.47
N HIS A 123 -25.11 -3.72 -2.06
CA HIS A 123 -23.90 -4.03 -2.82
C HIS A 123 -22.99 -2.79 -2.86
N VAL A 124 -21.67 -2.94 -2.80
CA VAL A 124 -20.71 -1.84 -3.04
C VAL A 124 -19.87 -2.13 -4.29
N ILE A 125 -19.80 -1.19 -5.23
CA ILE A 125 -18.83 -1.22 -6.33
C ILE A 125 -17.79 -0.13 -6.03
N THR A 126 -16.50 -0.43 -6.13
CA THR A 126 -15.42 0.51 -5.83
C THR A 126 -14.18 0.20 -6.66
N VAL A 127 -13.14 1.04 -6.62
CA VAL A 127 -11.89 0.84 -7.38
C VAL A 127 -10.71 0.92 -6.42
N ASP A 128 -9.77 -0.02 -6.56
CA ASP A 128 -8.45 -0.07 -5.88
C ASP A 128 -8.44 0.32 -4.39
N LEU A 129 -9.26 -0.37 -3.57
CA LEU A 129 -9.22 -0.23 -2.11
C LEU A 129 -7.77 -0.34 -1.57
N HIS A 130 -7.30 0.73 -0.92
CA HIS A 130 -5.97 0.89 -0.32
C HIS A 130 -5.41 -0.36 0.40
N ALA A 131 -6.28 -1.13 1.05
CA ALA A 131 -5.97 -2.49 1.50
C ALA A 131 -7.10 -3.44 1.08
N SER A 132 -6.80 -4.50 0.33
CA SER A 132 -7.82 -5.43 -0.19
C SER A 132 -8.64 -6.14 0.90
N GLN A 133 -8.08 -6.27 2.11
CA GLN A 133 -8.77 -6.79 3.30
C GLN A 133 -9.97 -5.93 3.72
N MET A 134 -10.06 -4.67 3.26
CA MET A 134 -11.21 -3.78 3.50
C MET A 134 -12.53 -4.34 2.95
N GLN A 135 -12.50 -5.22 1.95
CA GLN A 135 -13.70 -5.92 1.47
C GLN A 135 -14.42 -6.67 2.62
N GLY A 136 -13.64 -7.23 3.57
CA GLY A 136 -14.16 -7.89 4.77
C GLY A 136 -14.73 -6.96 5.86
N PHE A 137 -14.76 -5.64 5.63
CA PHE A 137 -15.44 -4.69 6.53
C PHE A 137 -16.93 -4.54 6.23
N PHE A 138 -17.37 -4.90 5.03
CA PHE A 138 -18.74 -4.77 4.57
C PHE A 138 -19.55 -6.03 4.90
N ARG A 139 -20.86 -5.85 5.15
CA ARG A 139 -21.82 -6.95 5.39
C ARG A 139 -22.57 -7.38 4.13
N CYS A 140 -22.18 -6.84 2.98
CA CYS A 140 -22.77 -7.06 1.67
C CYS A 140 -21.63 -7.27 0.65
N PRO A 141 -21.90 -7.86 -0.53
CA PRO A 141 -20.86 -8.07 -1.53
C PRO A 141 -20.19 -6.76 -1.99
N VAL A 142 -18.92 -6.87 -2.35
CA VAL A 142 -18.06 -5.75 -2.75
C VAL A 142 -17.34 -6.09 -4.06
N ASP A 143 -17.73 -5.44 -5.15
CA ASP A 143 -17.01 -5.44 -6.41
C ASP A 143 -15.85 -4.42 -6.33
N ASN A 144 -14.69 -4.83 -5.82
CA ASN A 144 -13.46 -4.03 -5.87
C ASN A 144 -12.81 -4.19 -7.24
N LEU A 145 -13.08 -3.26 -8.16
CA LEU A 145 -12.48 -3.17 -9.49
C LEU A 145 -11.03 -2.70 -9.40
N HIS A 146 -10.22 -2.94 -10.44
CA HIS A 146 -8.84 -2.47 -10.52
C HIS A 146 -8.64 -1.55 -11.74
N ALA A 147 -7.91 -0.44 -11.57
CA ALA A 147 -7.49 0.41 -12.68
C ALA A 147 -6.23 -0.10 -13.40
N GLU A 148 -5.54 -1.11 -12.85
CA GLU A 148 -4.32 -1.70 -13.40
C GLU A 148 -4.40 -2.04 -14.91
N PRO A 149 -5.48 -2.66 -15.44
CA PRO A 149 -5.56 -2.94 -16.89
C PRO A 149 -5.64 -1.67 -17.75
N ILE A 150 -6.26 -0.60 -17.23
CA ILE A 150 -6.37 0.70 -17.90
C ILE A 150 -5.02 1.41 -17.89
N ILE A 151 -4.32 1.38 -16.75
CA ILE A 151 -2.96 1.90 -16.57
C ILE A 151 -1.98 1.17 -17.50
N ALA A 152 -1.97 -0.17 -17.50
CA ALA A 152 -1.14 -0.98 -18.38
C ALA A 152 -1.41 -0.70 -19.87
N LYS A 153 -2.68 -0.59 -20.25
CA LYS A 153 -3.10 -0.24 -21.61
C LYS A 153 -2.69 1.19 -22.01
N TRP A 154 -2.71 2.14 -21.09
CA TRP A 154 -2.20 3.49 -21.31
C TRP A 154 -0.67 3.50 -21.49
N ILE A 155 0.07 2.83 -20.60
CA ILE A 155 1.54 2.70 -20.68
C ILE A 155 1.94 2.10 -22.03
N LYS A 156 1.35 0.96 -22.41
CA LYS A 156 1.60 0.27 -23.69
C LYS A 156 1.45 1.16 -24.93
N ARG A 157 0.57 2.15 -24.87
CA ARG A 157 0.14 2.99 -26.02
C ARG A 157 0.77 4.39 -26.04
N ASN A 158 1.19 4.93 -24.89
CA ASN A 158 1.63 6.33 -24.77
C ASN A 158 3.09 6.49 -24.34
N VAL A 159 3.70 5.49 -23.69
CA VAL A 159 5.08 5.61 -23.20
C VAL A 159 6.07 5.02 -24.23
N PRO A 160 7.01 5.82 -24.79
CA PRO A 160 8.04 5.29 -25.66
C PRO A 160 9.00 4.38 -24.88
N ASN A 161 9.45 3.30 -25.51
CA ASN A 161 10.35 2.29 -24.93
C ASN A 161 9.88 1.68 -23.59
N TRP A 162 8.57 1.61 -23.33
CA TRP A 162 8.02 1.08 -22.07
C TRP A 162 8.51 -0.34 -21.71
N ARG A 163 8.94 -1.15 -22.69
CA ARG A 163 9.51 -2.50 -22.50
C ARG A 163 10.86 -2.53 -21.80
N GLU A 164 11.55 -1.40 -21.75
CA GLU A 164 12.85 -1.21 -21.08
C GLU A 164 12.68 -0.58 -19.68
N ALA A 165 11.44 -0.27 -19.28
CA ALA A 165 11.12 0.45 -18.06
C ALA A 165 11.13 -0.45 -16.81
N VAL A 166 11.06 0.19 -15.64
CA VAL A 166 11.02 -0.46 -14.32
C VAL A 166 9.86 0.10 -13.50
N VAL A 167 9.09 -0.79 -12.88
CA VAL A 167 8.00 -0.39 -11.98
C VAL A 167 8.56 -0.26 -10.56
N VAL A 168 8.44 0.89 -9.92
CA VAL A 168 9.05 1.17 -8.61
C VAL A 168 7.97 1.48 -7.57
N SER A 169 8.04 0.82 -6.41
CA SER A 169 7.18 1.17 -5.26
C SER A 169 7.84 2.28 -4.45
N LYS A 170 7.09 3.32 -4.07
CA LYS A 170 7.64 4.43 -3.26
C LYS A 170 7.88 4.06 -1.78
N ASN A 171 7.25 2.98 -1.30
CA ASN A 171 7.40 2.42 0.05
C ASN A 171 7.09 0.90 0.07
N PRO A 172 7.38 0.17 1.16
CA PRO A 172 7.11 -1.27 1.25
C PRO A 172 5.65 -1.68 1.01
N GLY A 173 4.68 -0.87 1.45
CA GLY A 173 3.25 -1.19 1.36
C GLY A 173 2.76 -1.36 -0.09
N GLY A 174 3.28 -0.56 -1.02
CA GLY A 174 2.92 -0.62 -2.44
C GLY A 174 3.46 -1.84 -3.20
N THR A 175 4.38 -2.63 -2.62
CA THR A 175 5.14 -3.69 -3.32
C THR A 175 4.27 -4.62 -4.14
N LYS A 176 3.15 -5.13 -3.59
CA LYS A 176 2.26 -6.09 -4.28
C LYS A 176 1.60 -5.52 -5.55
N ARG A 177 1.32 -4.22 -5.57
CA ARG A 177 0.72 -3.52 -6.72
C ARG A 177 1.77 -3.32 -7.81
N VAL A 178 2.99 -3.01 -7.41
CA VAL A 178 4.14 -2.84 -8.29
C VAL A 178 4.57 -4.17 -8.92
N THR A 179 4.62 -5.27 -8.17
CA THR A 179 4.87 -6.59 -8.76
C THR A 179 3.76 -7.02 -9.71
N SER A 180 2.48 -6.80 -9.35
CA SER A 180 1.33 -7.13 -10.21
C SER A 180 1.40 -6.42 -11.57
N LEU A 181 1.62 -5.11 -11.59
CA LEU A 181 1.78 -4.34 -12.83
C LEU A 181 3.07 -4.72 -13.58
N ALA A 182 4.16 -5.03 -12.88
CA ALA A 182 5.41 -5.47 -13.51
C ALA A 182 5.24 -6.84 -14.20
N ASP A 183 4.59 -7.81 -13.56
CA ASP A 183 4.27 -9.11 -14.16
C ASP A 183 3.33 -8.95 -15.37
N ALA A 184 2.30 -8.10 -15.25
CA ALA A 184 1.34 -7.79 -16.32
C ALA A 184 1.98 -7.14 -17.55
N LEU A 185 3.04 -6.34 -17.36
CA LEU A 185 3.82 -5.71 -18.43
C LEU A 185 5.08 -6.50 -18.83
N LYS A 186 5.47 -7.52 -18.07
CA LYS A 186 6.74 -8.27 -18.18
C LYS A 186 7.98 -7.38 -18.04
N LEU A 187 7.98 -6.53 -17.00
CA LEU A 187 9.05 -5.60 -16.66
C LEU A 187 9.78 -6.01 -15.38
N ASN A 188 10.97 -5.46 -15.17
CA ASN A 188 11.61 -5.47 -13.85
C ASN A 188 10.83 -4.56 -12.88
N PHE A 189 10.98 -4.82 -11.59
CA PHE A 189 10.49 -3.92 -10.55
C PHE A 189 11.61 -3.52 -9.57
N GLY A 190 11.37 -2.44 -8.83
CA GLY A 190 12.22 -1.95 -7.75
C GLY A 190 11.40 -1.45 -6.56
N LEU A 191 12.09 -1.17 -5.46
CA LEU A 191 11.48 -0.74 -4.20
C LEU A 191 12.29 0.39 -3.56
N VAL A 192 11.64 1.51 -3.30
CA VAL A 192 12.12 2.57 -2.41
C VAL A 192 11.67 2.26 -0.98
N THR A 193 12.57 2.43 -0.03
CA THR A 193 12.30 2.37 1.41
C THR A 193 12.94 3.58 2.10
N THR A 194 12.27 4.15 3.10
CA THR A 194 12.81 5.24 3.91
C THR A 194 13.01 4.77 5.34
N ASP A 195 14.25 4.52 5.73
CA ASP A 195 14.57 4.24 7.12
C ASP A 195 14.61 5.53 7.92
N ARG A 196 13.77 5.58 8.97
CA ARG A 196 13.94 6.55 10.04
C ARG A 196 15.10 6.07 10.89
N ARG A 197 16.23 6.79 10.84
CA ARG A 197 17.29 6.70 11.86
C ARG A 197 16.63 6.83 13.23
N ARG A 198 16.34 5.69 13.87
CA ARG A 198 15.82 5.65 15.24
C ARG A 198 16.84 6.42 16.07
N GLY A 199 16.40 7.51 16.70
CA GLY A 199 17.29 8.34 17.51
C GLY A 199 18.04 7.43 18.46
N THR A 200 19.37 7.39 18.33
CA THR A 200 20.24 6.54 19.13
C THR A 200 20.27 7.07 20.56
N ASN A 201 19.20 6.77 21.29
CA ASN A 201 19.20 6.73 22.74
C ASN A 201 20.20 5.64 23.13
N MET A 202 21.46 6.04 23.19
CA MET A 202 22.51 5.33 23.90
C MET A 202 22.15 5.39 25.40
N THR A 203 21.17 4.58 25.79
CA THR A 203 21.24 3.85 27.06
C THR A 203 22.44 2.92 26.95
N GLY A 204 23.64 3.51 27.00
CA GLY A 204 24.88 2.79 26.96
C GLY A 204 24.89 1.86 28.14
N SER A 205 24.96 0.56 27.89
CA SER A 205 25.11 -0.44 28.94
C SER A 205 26.52 -0.31 29.50
N MET A 206 26.74 0.69 30.36
CA MET A 206 27.96 0.89 31.15
C MET A 206 28.05 -0.23 32.19
N ILE A 207 28.35 -1.44 31.73
CA ILE A 207 28.87 -2.50 32.58
C ILE A 207 30.29 -2.08 32.95
N MET A 208 30.40 -1.29 34.03
CA MET A 208 31.68 -1.02 34.66
C MET A 208 32.27 -2.34 35.13
N ASN A 209 33.40 -2.73 34.55
CA ASN A 209 34.26 -3.75 35.12
C ASN A 209 34.90 -3.20 36.40
N HIS A 210 34.21 -3.34 37.53
CA HIS A 210 34.86 -3.36 38.83
C HIS A 210 34.94 -4.81 39.31
N LEU A 211 36.17 -5.28 39.51
CA LEU A 211 36.40 -6.49 40.28
C LEU A 211 36.09 -6.16 41.74
N ASP A 212 35.31 -7.01 42.38
CA ASP A 212 35.85 -7.82 43.48
C ASP A 212 35.10 -9.16 43.55
N GLY A 213 35.79 -10.19 44.01
CA GLY A 213 35.37 -11.58 43.80
C GLY A 213 34.53 -12.20 44.91
N LEU A 214 33.78 -13.25 44.56
CA LEU A 214 33.52 -14.42 45.42
C LEU A 214 33.09 -15.61 44.55
N ASP A 215 33.35 -16.83 45.01
CA ASP A 215 33.22 -18.06 44.21
C ASP A 215 31.77 -18.44 43.84
N GLN A 216 31.59 -18.84 42.57
CA GLN A 216 30.78 -20.02 42.26
C GLN A 216 31.14 -20.66 40.93
N ARG A 217 31.59 -21.93 40.99
CA ARG A 217 31.89 -22.75 39.81
C ARG A 217 30.61 -23.39 39.26
N SER A 218 30.39 -23.29 37.95
CA SER A 218 29.61 -24.28 37.20
C SER A 218 30.32 -24.60 35.89
N THR A 219 30.26 -25.86 35.47
CA THR A 219 31.21 -26.44 34.49
C THR A 219 30.67 -26.44 33.06
N ARG A 220 31.43 -25.85 32.13
CA ARG A 220 31.30 -26.19 30.71
C ARG A 220 31.90 -27.57 30.47
N VAL A 221 31.18 -28.42 29.75
CA VAL A 221 31.68 -29.70 29.26
C VAL A 221 31.63 -29.66 27.73
N VAL A 222 32.75 -30.01 27.10
CA VAL A 222 32.87 -30.29 25.67
C VAL A 222 33.34 -31.73 25.57
N THR A 223 32.74 -32.52 24.68
CA THR A 223 33.10 -33.92 24.44
C THR A 223 33.50 -34.11 22.99
N ASP A 224 34.59 -34.85 22.79
CA ASP A 224 35.13 -35.25 21.50
C ASP A 224 34.61 -36.63 21.04
N SER A 225 35.08 -37.07 19.88
CA SER A 225 34.57 -38.26 19.20
C SER A 225 35.40 -39.52 19.48
N GLN A 226 34.81 -40.47 20.23
CA GLN A 226 34.96 -41.95 20.14
C GLN A 226 34.61 -42.58 21.52
N GLY A 227 33.49 -43.29 21.64
CA GLY A 227 33.07 -43.95 22.89
C GLY A 227 31.80 -44.81 22.76
N SER A 228 31.88 -46.08 23.16
CA SER A 228 30.83 -47.12 23.12
C SER A 228 31.05 -48.07 24.32
N PRO A 229 30.41 -49.26 24.46
CA PRO A 229 29.16 -49.82 23.90
C PRO A 229 28.09 -49.94 25.05
N ILE A 230 27.16 -50.90 25.24
CA ILE A 230 26.74 -52.19 24.63
C ILE A 230 25.22 -52.37 24.90
N ARG A 231 24.50 -53.15 24.06
CA ARG A 231 23.39 -54.03 24.52
C ARG A 231 23.26 -55.28 23.64
N SER A 232 22.47 -56.26 24.10
CA SER A 232 22.59 -57.69 23.77
C SER A 232 21.73 -58.19 22.59
N SER A 233 21.90 -59.49 22.30
CA SER A 233 21.26 -60.34 21.28
C SER A 233 19.74 -60.59 21.54
N ASP A 234 18.94 -61.31 20.72
CA ASP A 234 19.21 -62.49 19.89
C ASP A 234 18.18 -62.74 18.76
N LEU A 235 18.56 -63.57 17.75
CA LEU A 235 17.72 -64.31 16.77
C LEU A 235 16.75 -63.51 15.83
N SER A 236 16.35 -63.98 14.63
CA SER A 236 16.72 -65.16 13.81
C SER A 236 16.26 -65.03 12.34
N THR A 237 16.99 -65.68 11.42
CA THR A 237 16.53 -66.28 10.14
C THR A 237 15.55 -65.53 9.22
N SER A 238 16.02 -65.12 8.04
CA SER A 238 15.86 -65.91 6.79
C SER A 238 16.59 -65.24 5.61
N ALA A 239 16.99 -66.03 4.61
CA ALA A 239 17.78 -65.58 3.47
C ALA A 239 17.50 -66.44 2.22
N THR A 240 18.25 -66.17 1.14
CA THR A 240 18.45 -66.97 -0.09
C THR A 240 17.50 -66.68 -1.28
N ASN A 241 17.95 -66.69 -2.55
CA ASN A 241 19.32 -66.63 -3.14
C ASN A 241 19.24 -66.30 -4.66
N LEU A 242 20.40 -66.34 -5.34
CA LEU A 242 20.66 -66.40 -6.81
C LEU A 242 20.90 -65.03 -7.49
N ALA A 243 21.97 -64.82 -8.28
CA ALA A 243 23.14 -65.68 -8.56
C ALA A 243 24.40 -64.86 -8.99
N ASP A 244 25.56 -65.52 -8.88
CA ASP A 244 26.93 -65.11 -9.26
C ASP A 244 27.30 -65.52 -10.72
N PRO A 245 28.50 -65.20 -11.27
CA PRO A 245 29.45 -64.09 -11.01
C PRO A 245 29.98 -63.46 -12.34
N VAL A 246 31.02 -62.60 -12.28
CA VAL A 246 32.31 -62.79 -13.02
C VAL A 246 33.37 -61.72 -12.64
N GLN A 247 34.64 -62.10 -12.76
CA GLN A 247 35.90 -61.38 -12.50
C GLN A 247 36.17 -60.17 -13.43
N ALA A 248 37.18 -59.31 -13.24
CA ALA A 248 37.91 -58.78 -12.07
C ALA A 248 39.01 -57.82 -12.59
N ASP A 249 39.40 -56.77 -11.86
CA ASP A 249 40.82 -56.42 -11.67
C ASP A 249 41.09 -55.37 -10.57
N GLN A 250 42.35 -55.28 -10.13
CA GLN A 250 42.92 -54.28 -9.20
C GLN A 250 44.43 -54.12 -9.51
N PRO A 251 45.11 -52.98 -9.22
CA PRO A 251 45.09 -52.34 -7.89
C PRO A 251 45.20 -50.79 -7.88
N ALA A 252 45.23 -50.22 -6.67
CA ALA A 252 45.27 -48.78 -6.42
C ALA A 252 46.65 -48.13 -6.58
N THR A 253 46.66 -46.82 -6.90
CA THR A 253 47.75 -45.91 -6.50
C THR A 253 47.20 -44.68 -5.77
N ARG A 254 48.02 -44.13 -4.88
CA ARG A 254 47.62 -43.24 -3.77
C ARG A 254 48.30 -41.89 -3.92
N ARG A 255 47.55 -40.81 -4.17
CA ARG A 255 48.04 -39.42 -4.01
C ARG A 255 47.03 -38.53 -3.29
N LYS A 256 47.57 -37.46 -2.68
CA LYS A 256 46.91 -36.66 -1.64
C LYS A 256 45.99 -35.60 -2.25
N SER A 257 44.98 -35.19 -1.48
CA SER A 257 44.25 -33.94 -1.72
C SER A 257 45.20 -32.75 -1.72
N ALA A 258 45.00 -31.84 -2.67
CA ALA A 258 45.54 -30.50 -2.69
C ALA A 258 44.38 -29.51 -2.51
N VAL A 259 44.67 -28.35 -1.93
CA VAL A 259 43.64 -27.36 -1.56
C VAL A 259 43.37 -26.41 -2.73
N HIS A 260 42.12 -26.37 -3.19
CA HIS A 260 41.50 -25.15 -3.71
C HIS A 260 40.61 -24.63 -2.57
N LEU A 261 40.93 -23.53 -1.87
CA LEU A 261 41.08 -22.14 -2.33
C LEU A 261 39.83 -21.63 -3.04
N ASP A 262 39.01 -20.97 -2.23
CA ASP A 262 38.19 -19.80 -2.50
C ASP A 262 37.36 -19.82 -3.80
N SER A 263 36.11 -20.25 -3.65
CA SER A 263 35.02 -19.83 -4.53
C SER A 263 34.68 -18.36 -4.25
N ASP A 264 34.95 -17.46 -5.20
CA ASP A 264 34.56 -16.06 -5.13
C ASP A 264 33.05 -15.91 -4.85
N TYR A 265 32.71 -15.27 -3.73
CA TYR A 265 31.38 -14.69 -3.53
C TYR A 265 31.30 -13.42 -4.38
N ASP A 266 30.90 -13.58 -5.65
CA ASP A 266 30.77 -12.50 -6.64
C ASP A 266 29.67 -11.50 -6.21
N ASP A 267 30.07 -10.45 -5.50
CA ASP A 267 29.23 -9.53 -4.71
C ASP A 267 28.33 -8.59 -5.55
N ARG A 268 28.08 -8.94 -6.82
CA ARG A 268 27.31 -8.12 -7.78
C ARG A 268 25.87 -7.87 -7.35
N ARG A 269 25.29 -8.76 -6.53
CA ARG A 269 23.95 -8.57 -5.96
C ARG A 269 23.89 -7.40 -4.96
N ALA A 270 25.01 -6.99 -4.36
CA ALA A 270 25.05 -5.78 -3.53
C ALA A 270 25.02 -4.48 -4.36
N GLN A 271 25.29 -4.54 -5.67
CA GLN A 271 25.37 -3.37 -6.55
C GLN A 271 23.99 -2.85 -7.00
N GLU A 272 22.92 -3.59 -6.73
CA GLU A 272 21.53 -3.19 -7.03
C GLU A 272 20.86 -2.38 -5.89
N VAL A 273 21.62 -2.01 -4.84
CA VAL A 273 21.13 -1.21 -3.71
C VAL A 273 21.79 0.18 -3.72
N ILE A 274 20.95 1.21 -3.80
CA ILE A 274 21.36 2.62 -3.92
C ILE A 274 20.84 3.39 -2.72
N HIS A 275 21.73 4.01 -1.95
CA HIS A 275 21.39 4.82 -0.78
C HIS A 275 21.44 6.32 -1.09
N GLY A 276 20.59 7.08 -0.40
CA GLY A 276 20.58 8.54 -0.39
C GLY A 276 20.21 9.09 0.98
N ARG A 277 20.53 10.36 1.23
CA ARG A 277 20.13 11.09 2.44
C ARG A 277 19.01 12.06 2.08
N LEU A 278 17.95 12.05 2.88
CA LEU A 278 16.83 12.98 2.78
C LEU A 278 16.90 14.02 3.90
N ILE A 279 16.75 15.29 3.52
CA ILE A 279 16.53 16.42 4.42
C ILE A 279 15.32 17.18 3.89
N GLN A 280 14.32 17.44 4.74
CA GLN A 280 13.04 18.07 4.35
C GLN A 280 12.32 17.36 3.18
N GLY A 281 12.52 16.04 3.01
CA GLY A 281 11.94 15.24 1.93
C GLY A 281 12.71 15.25 0.59
N HIS A 282 13.76 16.05 0.45
CA HIS A 282 14.60 16.12 -0.75
C HIS A 282 15.92 15.38 -0.57
N ILE A 283 16.45 14.79 -1.66
CA ILE A 283 17.79 14.23 -1.68
C ILE A 283 18.83 15.35 -1.72
N VAL A 284 19.77 15.23 -0.78
CA VAL A 284 20.99 16.03 -0.70
C VAL A 284 22.22 15.24 -1.16
N GLU A 285 23.28 15.96 -1.50
CA GLU A 285 24.59 15.38 -1.85
C GLU A 285 25.29 14.77 -0.62
N ASP A 286 26.28 13.91 -0.84
CA ASP A 286 26.90 13.15 0.24
C ASP A 286 27.78 14.01 1.16
N ASP A 287 28.27 15.15 0.66
CA ASP A 287 29.02 16.16 1.42
C ASP A 287 28.13 17.19 2.15
N PHE A 288 26.80 17.14 1.97
CA PHE A 288 25.88 18.12 2.59
C PHE A 288 25.90 18.01 4.13
N PRO A 289 26.03 19.12 4.88
CA PRO A 289 26.13 19.08 6.34
C PRO A 289 24.82 18.60 6.98
N SER A 290 24.88 17.52 7.77
CA SER A 290 23.71 17.03 8.54
C SER A 290 23.22 18.11 9.52
N PRO A 291 21.90 18.24 9.76
CA PRO A 291 21.35 19.26 10.66
C PRO A 291 21.97 19.22 12.06
N GLY A 292 22.43 20.37 12.54
CA GLY A 292 23.13 20.48 13.82
C GLY A 292 22.27 20.04 15.00
N ARG A 293 22.73 19.03 15.75
CA ARG A 293 22.15 18.67 17.06
C ARG A 293 22.44 19.78 18.07
N SER A 294 21.49 20.71 18.26
CA SER A 294 21.59 21.77 19.26
C SER A 294 21.71 21.22 20.68
N THR A 295 22.92 21.24 21.24
CA THR A 295 23.23 20.87 22.64
C THR A 295 22.90 21.99 23.64
N ALA A 296 21.92 22.84 23.32
CA ALA A 296 21.46 23.96 24.14
C ALA A 296 19.93 24.05 24.10
N GLY A 297 19.30 23.73 25.23
CA GLY A 297 17.84 23.63 25.32
C GLY A 297 17.35 23.08 26.65
N ASN A 298 17.67 23.76 27.76
CA ASN A 298 17.12 23.43 29.09
C ASN A 298 15.63 23.78 29.17
N SER A 299 14.78 22.99 28.52
CA SER A 299 13.35 22.95 28.85
C SER A 299 13.18 22.17 30.15
N VAL A 300 12.95 22.88 31.26
CA VAL A 300 12.55 22.25 32.52
C VAL A 300 11.28 21.44 32.27
N GLN A 301 11.33 20.13 32.53
CA GLN A 301 10.13 19.32 32.58
C GLN A 301 9.36 19.74 33.85
N GLY A 302 8.15 20.27 33.66
CA GLY A 302 7.20 20.40 34.76
C GLY A 302 6.65 19.01 35.08
N ASP A 303 7.02 18.46 36.22
CA ASP A 303 6.50 17.17 36.68
C ASP A 303 4.98 17.26 36.89
N ASP A 304 4.22 16.49 36.11
CA ASP A 304 2.75 16.46 36.17
C ASP A 304 2.30 15.49 37.29
N PRO A 305 1.78 16.01 38.43
CA PRO A 305 1.81 15.29 39.71
C PRO A 305 0.78 14.15 39.87
N MET A 306 0.09 13.77 38.79
CA MET A 306 -1.03 12.80 38.81
C MET A 306 -0.68 11.39 38.35
N THR A 307 0.58 11.09 38.02
CA THR A 307 0.97 9.78 37.45
C THR A 307 1.28 8.69 38.49
N MET A 308 1.37 9.04 39.79
CA MET A 308 1.79 8.13 40.86
C MET A 308 0.63 7.56 41.70
N SER A 309 -0.32 6.84 41.08
CA SER A 309 -1.35 6.07 41.81
C SER A 309 -2.01 4.98 40.96
N HIS A 310 -1.36 3.81 40.81
CA HIS A 310 -2.02 2.51 40.55
C HIS A 310 -1.04 1.33 40.76
N ALA A 311 -0.51 1.19 41.98
CA ALA A 311 0.48 0.16 42.34
C ALA A 311 -0.03 -0.84 43.40
N SER A 312 -1.20 -1.46 43.18
CA SER A 312 -1.72 -2.54 44.05
C SER A 312 -2.89 -3.33 43.43
N SER A 313 -2.59 -4.37 42.64
CA SER A 313 -3.56 -5.42 42.26
C SER A 313 -2.84 -6.70 41.78
N PHE A 314 -2.48 -7.58 42.71
CA PHE A 314 -1.91 -8.89 42.39
C PHE A 314 -3.01 -9.85 41.89
N PHE A 315 -3.27 -9.88 40.59
CA PHE A 315 -3.91 -11.02 39.92
C PHE A 315 -3.51 -11.06 38.43
N ALA A 316 -2.64 -12.00 38.07
CA ALA A 316 -2.23 -12.27 36.69
C ALA A 316 -2.67 -13.68 36.28
N PRO A 317 -3.66 -13.83 35.38
CA PRO A 317 -3.88 -15.06 34.64
C PRO A 317 -3.00 -15.05 33.38
N ASP A 318 -2.29 -16.15 33.11
CA ASP A 318 -1.46 -16.28 31.91
C ASP A 318 -2.27 -16.06 30.63
N ARG A 319 -1.81 -15.11 29.82
CA ARG A 319 -2.21 -14.99 28.41
C ARG A 319 -1.04 -15.32 27.52
N GLN A 320 -0.89 -16.61 27.22
CA GLN A 320 -0.15 -17.10 26.07
C GLN A 320 -0.67 -16.40 24.81
N SER A 321 0.01 -15.32 24.44
CA SER A 321 -0.37 -14.45 23.34
C SER A 321 0.41 -14.87 22.12
N LEU A 322 -0.15 -15.86 21.41
CA LEU A 322 0.23 -16.20 20.04
C LEU A 322 -0.14 -15.01 19.12
N ALA A 323 0.72 -14.01 19.13
CA ALA A 323 0.69 -12.82 18.28
C ALA A 323 2.04 -12.71 17.56
N GLY A 324 2.01 -12.59 16.24
CA GLY A 324 3.22 -12.53 15.41
C GLY A 324 4.11 -11.32 15.72
N GLY A 325 5.40 -11.44 15.41
CA GLY A 325 6.42 -10.43 15.73
C GLY A 325 6.08 -9.03 15.20
N ALA A 326 6.40 -8.02 16.01
CA ALA A 326 6.01 -6.62 15.81
C ALA A 326 6.84 -5.88 14.72
N ASN A 327 6.91 -6.44 13.51
CA ASN A 327 7.41 -5.75 12.32
C ASN A 327 6.30 -4.88 11.73
N GLY A 328 6.03 -3.75 12.40
CA GLY A 328 5.02 -2.79 11.95
C GLY A 328 5.50 -1.97 10.76
N GLU A 329 5.00 -2.28 9.56
CA GLU A 329 5.18 -1.45 8.36
C GLU A 329 4.60 -0.04 8.58
N SER A 330 5.42 0.98 8.34
CA SER A 330 4.98 2.37 8.24
C SER A 330 3.85 2.51 7.21
N SER A 331 2.91 3.41 7.48
CA SER A 331 1.96 3.87 6.48
C SER A 331 2.48 5.13 5.79
N SER A 332 2.09 5.35 4.54
CA SER A 332 2.52 6.55 3.77
C SER A 332 2.30 7.86 4.53
N ASP A 333 1.22 8.01 5.31
CA ASP A 333 1.00 9.22 6.10
C ASP A 333 2.10 9.46 7.15
N GLU A 334 2.66 8.39 7.73
CA GLU A 334 3.71 8.48 8.75
C GLU A 334 5.09 8.74 8.14
N GLU A 335 5.27 8.39 6.86
CA GLU A 335 6.41 8.76 6.03
C GLU A 335 6.29 10.22 5.59
N ASP A 336 5.16 10.61 4.99
CA ASP A 336 4.88 11.98 4.54
C ASP A 336 4.98 13.00 5.69
N ASN A 337 4.38 12.71 6.85
CA ASN A 337 4.49 13.55 8.06
C ASN A 337 5.90 13.52 8.70
N ALA A 338 6.80 12.61 8.30
CA ALA A 338 8.15 12.56 8.83
C ALA A 338 9.09 13.55 8.12
N PHE A 339 8.82 13.87 6.85
CA PHE A 339 9.62 14.83 6.08
C PHE A 339 9.41 16.29 6.51
N GLU A 340 8.34 16.57 7.26
CA GLU A 340 7.98 17.93 7.73
C GLU A 340 8.84 18.43 8.91
N ASP A 341 9.60 17.58 9.62
CA ASP A 341 10.50 18.03 10.70
C ASP A 341 11.88 18.44 10.13
N PRO A 342 12.26 19.74 10.15
CA PRO A 342 13.54 20.20 9.60
C PRO A 342 14.77 19.71 10.38
N ARG A 343 14.59 19.01 11.52
CA ARG A 343 15.68 18.45 12.33
C ARG A 343 15.90 16.95 12.10
N ALA A 344 15.11 16.31 11.23
CA ALA A 344 15.14 14.87 11.00
C ALA A 344 15.82 14.50 9.67
N GLU A 345 17.05 14.00 9.74
CA GLU A 345 17.75 13.36 8.62
C GLU A 345 17.24 11.91 8.45
N HIS A 346 16.78 11.56 7.25
CA HIS A 346 16.28 10.23 6.91
C HIS A 346 17.18 9.55 5.88
N MET A 347 17.23 8.22 5.88
CA MET A 347 17.98 7.46 4.88
C MET A 347 17.00 6.82 3.89
N ILE A 348 17.10 7.17 2.61
CA ILE A 348 16.32 6.55 1.54
C ILE A 348 17.17 5.48 0.86
N THR A 349 16.57 4.34 0.56
CA THR A 349 17.22 3.20 -0.09
C THR A 349 16.35 2.71 -1.24
N LEU A 350 16.89 2.74 -2.45
CA LEU A 350 16.31 2.15 -3.65
C LEU A 350 16.96 0.79 -3.88
N VAL A 351 16.13 -0.23 -4.13
CA VAL A 351 16.55 -1.58 -4.52
C VAL A 351 16.04 -1.85 -5.93
N GLY A 352 16.94 -2.29 -6.82
CA GLY A 352 16.67 -2.63 -8.22
C GLY A 352 17.27 -1.64 -9.23
N ASP A 353 17.80 -2.16 -10.34
CA ASP A 353 18.43 -1.36 -11.40
C ASP A 353 17.42 -0.49 -12.18
N VAL A 354 17.51 0.83 -12.00
CA VAL A 354 16.77 1.85 -12.78
C VAL A 354 17.65 2.61 -13.79
N ARG A 355 18.93 2.27 -13.92
CA ARG A 355 19.95 3.12 -14.56
C ARG A 355 19.72 3.28 -16.06
N ASN A 356 19.62 4.51 -16.53
CA ASN A 356 19.25 4.90 -17.91
C ASN A 356 17.85 4.43 -18.37
N ARG A 357 17.04 3.83 -17.49
CA ARG A 357 15.71 3.29 -17.81
C ARG A 357 14.61 4.34 -17.58
N THR A 358 13.43 4.09 -18.16
CA THR A 358 12.20 4.79 -17.73
C THR A 358 11.70 4.16 -16.43
N VAL A 359 11.20 4.96 -15.50
CA VAL A 359 10.65 4.50 -14.22
C VAL A 359 9.17 4.85 -14.12
N PHE A 360 8.37 3.87 -13.67
CA PHE A 360 6.98 4.05 -13.27
C PHE A 360 6.89 3.94 -11.75
N ILE A 361 6.80 5.06 -11.04
CA ILE A 361 6.56 5.03 -9.59
C ILE A 361 5.06 4.81 -9.38
N VAL A 362 4.66 3.77 -8.65
CA VAL A 362 3.23 3.37 -8.54
C VAL A 362 2.77 3.18 -7.09
N ASP A 363 1.58 3.72 -6.77
CA ASP A 363 0.84 3.46 -5.53
C ASP A 363 -0.69 3.51 -5.80
N ASP A 364 -1.56 3.34 -4.80
CA ASP A 364 -3.02 3.52 -5.01
C ASP A 364 -3.46 4.99 -5.08
N MET A 365 -2.80 5.90 -4.34
CA MET A 365 -3.22 7.31 -4.30
C MET A 365 -2.07 8.32 -4.16
N ILE A 366 -2.29 9.51 -4.73
CA ILE A 366 -1.48 10.71 -4.50
C ILE A 366 -2.29 11.67 -3.64
N ASP A 367 -1.76 12.04 -2.46
CA ASP A 367 -2.43 12.93 -1.50
C ASP A 367 -1.46 14.00 -0.97
N LYS A 368 -0.34 13.58 -0.35
CA LYS A 368 0.81 14.44 -0.05
C LYS A 368 1.95 14.23 -1.06
N PRO A 369 2.80 15.24 -1.32
CA PRO A 369 3.86 15.17 -2.34
C PRO A 369 5.18 14.55 -1.84
N GLY A 370 5.47 14.62 -0.52
CA GLY A 370 6.80 14.34 0.04
C GLY A 370 7.39 12.98 -0.35
N SER A 371 6.70 11.88 -0.07
CA SER A 371 7.17 10.53 -0.44
C SER A 371 7.30 10.29 -1.95
N TRP A 372 6.53 11.01 -2.78
CA TRP A 372 6.61 10.93 -4.24
C TRP A 372 7.82 11.68 -4.79
N ILE A 373 8.07 12.90 -4.30
CA ILE A 373 9.25 13.70 -4.66
C ILE A 373 10.53 12.99 -4.19
N ALA A 374 10.57 12.50 -2.95
CA ALA A 374 11.69 11.73 -2.42
C ALA A 374 12.04 10.51 -3.30
N ALA A 375 11.02 9.73 -3.71
CA ALA A 375 11.20 8.58 -4.59
C ALA A 375 11.67 8.98 -6.00
N ALA A 376 11.08 10.03 -6.60
CA ALA A 376 11.46 10.56 -7.92
C ALA A 376 12.91 11.07 -7.94
N GLU A 377 13.29 11.86 -6.94
CA GLU A 377 14.67 12.32 -6.78
C GLU A 377 15.65 11.17 -6.52
N THR A 378 15.23 10.10 -5.83
CA THR A 378 16.07 8.90 -5.63
C THR A 378 16.36 8.20 -6.95
N VAL A 379 15.34 7.91 -7.76
CA VAL A 379 15.55 7.21 -9.03
C VAL A 379 16.30 8.07 -10.05
N VAL A 380 16.14 9.40 -10.05
CA VAL A 380 16.88 10.31 -10.95
C VAL A 380 18.28 10.65 -10.42
N LYS A 381 18.40 11.34 -9.28
CA LYS A 381 19.67 11.92 -8.80
C LYS A 381 20.70 10.85 -8.40
N LYS A 382 20.24 9.73 -7.82
CA LYS A 382 21.11 8.62 -7.38
C LYS A 382 21.01 7.39 -8.29
N GLY A 383 19.81 7.06 -8.77
CA GLY A 383 19.58 5.93 -9.69
C GLY A 383 19.93 6.18 -11.16
N LEU A 384 20.07 7.44 -11.58
CA LEU A 384 20.30 7.84 -12.97
C LEU A 384 19.22 7.32 -13.93
N ALA A 385 17.96 7.29 -13.49
CA ALA A 385 16.80 7.04 -14.34
C ALA A 385 16.66 8.15 -15.41
N LYS A 386 16.24 7.74 -16.61
CA LYS A 386 16.11 8.61 -17.79
C LYS A 386 14.82 9.42 -17.81
N LYS A 387 13.75 8.90 -17.23
CA LYS A 387 12.40 9.49 -17.24
C LYS A 387 11.54 8.92 -16.11
N VAL A 388 10.70 9.72 -15.45
CA VAL A 388 9.85 9.29 -14.33
C VAL A 388 8.39 9.62 -14.57
N TYR A 389 7.53 8.61 -14.48
CA TYR A 389 6.07 8.75 -14.40
C TYR A 389 5.61 8.40 -12.98
N CYS A 390 4.90 9.31 -12.32
CA CYS A 390 4.22 9.02 -11.06
C CYS A 390 2.78 8.59 -11.37
N ILE A 391 2.41 7.36 -11.04
CA ILE A 391 1.15 6.74 -11.46
C ILE A 391 0.37 6.28 -10.22
N ALA A 392 -0.90 6.67 -10.13
CA ALA A 392 -1.79 6.18 -9.07
C ALA A 392 -3.22 5.99 -9.59
N THR A 393 -4.05 5.24 -8.87
CA THR A 393 -5.48 5.22 -9.18
C THR A 393 -6.12 6.55 -8.76
N HIS A 394 -5.94 7.00 -7.53
CA HIS A 394 -6.67 8.15 -6.97
C HIS A 394 -5.81 9.41 -6.85
N GLY A 395 -6.11 10.44 -7.65
CA GLY A 395 -5.51 11.76 -7.53
C GLY A 395 -6.27 12.62 -6.51
N VAL A 396 -5.96 12.50 -5.22
CA VAL A 396 -6.58 13.28 -4.14
C VAL A 396 -5.95 14.69 -4.06
N PHE A 397 -4.63 14.77 -4.20
CA PHE A 397 -3.85 16.03 -4.26
C PHE A 397 -4.21 17.04 -3.16
N GLY A 398 -4.10 16.64 -1.90
CA GLY A 398 -4.32 17.50 -0.74
C GLY A 398 -3.35 18.70 -0.71
N GLY A 399 -3.87 19.88 -0.34
CA GLY A 399 -3.08 21.11 -0.33
C GLY A 399 -2.50 21.44 -1.71
N ASP A 400 -1.25 21.86 -1.73
CA ASP A 400 -0.42 22.21 -2.89
C ASP A 400 0.31 21.00 -3.51
N CYS A 401 -0.12 19.77 -3.20
CA CYS A 401 0.55 18.54 -3.65
C CYS A 401 0.75 18.45 -5.17
N LEU A 402 -0.27 18.77 -5.97
CA LEU A 402 -0.17 18.73 -7.42
C LEU A 402 0.82 19.78 -7.95
N GLU A 403 0.83 20.96 -7.36
CA GLU A 403 1.68 22.08 -7.73
C GLU A 403 3.16 21.78 -7.41
N GLN A 404 3.46 21.16 -6.25
CA GLN A 404 4.80 20.67 -5.94
C GLN A 404 5.26 19.55 -6.90
N LEU A 405 4.37 18.64 -7.28
CA LEU A 405 4.68 17.57 -8.25
C LEU A 405 4.86 18.12 -9.68
N GLN A 406 4.17 19.21 -10.06
CA GLN A 406 4.46 19.94 -11.30
C GLN A 406 5.84 20.59 -11.24
N ALA A 407 6.19 21.24 -10.12
CA ALA A 407 7.47 21.94 -9.94
C ALA A 407 8.70 21.00 -9.87
N CYS A 408 8.52 19.75 -9.42
CA CYS A 408 9.63 18.78 -9.34
C CYS A 408 10.19 18.42 -10.73
N GLU A 409 11.43 18.81 -11.02
CA GLU A 409 12.13 18.50 -12.28
C GLU A 409 12.35 17.00 -12.49
N CYS A 410 12.46 16.22 -11.41
CA CYS A 410 12.65 14.77 -11.44
C CYS A 410 11.35 13.98 -11.76
N ILE A 411 10.24 14.66 -12.06
CA ILE A 411 8.96 14.04 -12.45
C ILE A 411 8.57 14.59 -13.83
N ASP A 412 8.41 13.72 -14.82
CA ASP A 412 8.01 14.12 -16.18
C ASP A 412 6.48 14.13 -16.37
N THR A 413 5.77 13.24 -15.69
CA THR A 413 4.35 12.99 -15.96
C THR A 413 3.67 12.41 -14.72
N ILE A 414 2.47 12.89 -14.42
CA ILE A 414 1.63 12.47 -13.30
C ILE A 414 0.38 11.83 -13.92
N VAL A 415 0.15 10.55 -13.66
CA VAL A 415 -0.96 9.77 -14.23
C VAL A 415 -1.90 9.35 -13.11
N VAL A 416 -3.15 9.80 -13.19
CA VAL A 416 -4.22 9.44 -12.24
C VAL A 416 -5.48 9.04 -12.98
N THR A 417 -6.49 8.53 -12.28
CA THR A 417 -7.83 8.31 -12.85
C THR A 417 -8.80 9.39 -12.43
N ASN A 418 -9.93 9.53 -13.14
CA ASN A 418 -11.06 10.38 -12.74
C ASN A 418 -11.88 9.82 -11.55
N SER A 419 -11.34 8.89 -10.75
CA SER A 419 -11.99 8.37 -9.54
C SER A 419 -12.22 9.43 -8.47
N PHE A 420 -11.38 10.46 -8.37
CA PHE A 420 -11.51 11.57 -7.42
C PHE A 420 -11.66 12.90 -8.18
N PRO A 421 -12.54 13.83 -7.76
CA PRO A 421 -12.73 15.09 -8.45
C PRO A 421 -11.55 16.05 -8.26
N ILE A 422 -10.91 16.42 -9.38
CA ILE A 422 -9.85 17.43 -9.43
C ILE A 422 -10.46 18.73 -9.96
N ASN A 423 -10.14 19.86 -9.33
CA ASN A 423 -10.62 21.19 -9.78
C ASN A 423 -10.10 21.47 -11.20
N GLU A 424 -11.00 21.83 -12.13
CA GLU A 424 -10.67 22.10 -13.53
C GLU A 424 -9.54 23.12 -13.74
N GLU A 425 -9.41 24.12 -12.86
CA GLU A 425 -8.33 25.11 -12.92
C GLU A 425 -6.98 24.46 -12.63
N ARG A 426 -6.90 23.58 -11.62
CA ARG A 426 -5.70 22.78 -11.34
C ARG A 426 -5.38 21.85 -12.51
N VAL A 427 -6.40 21.29 -13.19
CA VAL A 427 -6.21 20.47 -14.41
C VAL A 427 -5.67 21.32 -15.57
N ARG A 428 -6.28 22.48 -15.86
CA ARG A 428 -5.85 23.40 -16.94
C ARG A 428 -4.42 23.93 -16.73
N ASN A 429 -4.04 24.20 -15.48
CA ASN A 429 -2.71 24.69 -15.12
C ASN A 429 -1.66 23.55 -15.05
N SER A 430 -2.06 22.29 -15.18
CA SER A 430 -1.20 21.12 -14.95
C SER A 430 -0.61 20.52 -16.22
N SER A 431 0.52 21.05 -16.69
CA SER A 431 1.22 20.56 -17.89
C SER A 431 1.60 19.06 -17.86
N LYS A 432 1.98 18.53 -16.69
CA LYS A 432 2.39 17.12 -16.52
C LYS A 432 1.25 16.14 -16.21
N LEU A 433 0.01 16.60 -16.04
CA LEU A 433 -1.09 15.75 -15.53
C LEU A 433 -1.84 15.03 -16.66
N VAL A 434 -2.02 13.73 -16.50
CA VAL A 434 -2.83 12.86 -17.37
C VAL A 434 -3.91 12.21 -16.52
N ILE A 435 -5.17 12.35 -16.95
CA ILE A 435 -6.34 11.75 -16.28
C ILE A 435 -6.89 10.63 -17.16
N LEU A 436 -6.89 9.41 -16.63
CA LEU A 436 -7.46 8.22 -17.25
C LEU A 436 -8.95 8.08 -16.89
N ASP A 437 -9.77 7.68 -17.85
CA ASP A 437 -11.21 7.52 -17.65
C ASP A 437 -11.59 6.14 -17.09
N LEU A 438 -12.42 6.14 -16.04
CA LEU A 438 -13.05 4.95 -15.46
C LEU A 438 -14.52 4.77 -15.88
N SER A 439 -15.11 5.70 -16.63
CA SER A 439 -16.55 5.67 -16.96
C SER A 439 -16.95 4.36 -17.61
N PHE A 440 -16.13 3.82 -18.51
CA PHE A 440 -16.35 2.53 -19.15
C PHE A 440 -16.33 1.37 -18.14
N LEU A 441 -15.28 1.28 -17.32
CA LEU A 441 -15.12 0.24 -16.29
C LEU A 441 -16.28 0.23 -15.28
N LEU A 442 -16.67 1.42 -14.80
CA LEU A 442 -17.77 1.59 -13.85
C LEU A 442 -19.14 1.31 -14.50
N SER A 443 -19.35 1.75 -15.74
CA SER A 443 -20.59 1.46 -16.48
C SER A 443 -20.77 -0.05 -16.72
N GLU A 444 -19.71 -0.75 -17.14
CA GLU A 444 -19.77 -2.18 -17.40
C GLU A 444 -19.91 -3.00 -16.09
N ALA A 445 -19.31 -2.55 -15.00
CA ALA A 445 -19.55 -3.13 -13.67
C ALA A 445 -21.02 -2.95 -13.22
N ILE A 446 -21.59 -1.74 -13.36
CA ILE A 446 -23.02 -1.46 -13.10
C ILE A 446 -23.92 -2.35 -13.98
N ARG A 447 -23.59 -2.49 -15.27
CA ARG A 447 -24.33 -3.33 -16.22
C ARG A 447 -24.33 -4.79 -15.77
N ARG A 448 -23.16 -5.35 -15.44
CA ARG A 448 -23.01 -6.74 -14.97
C ARG A 448 -23.70 -6.98 -13.63
N ASN A 449 -23.52 -6.07 -12.66
CA ASN A 449 -24.12 -6.12 -11.33
C ASN A 449 -25.66 -6.05 -11.35
N HIS A 450 -26.24 -5.42 -12.39
CA HIS A 450 -27.67 -5.41 -12.64
C HIS A 450 -28.19 -6.71 -13.28
N TYR A 451 -27.50 -7.23 -14.30
CA TYR A 451 -27.91 -8.47 -15.01
C TYR A 451 -27.51 -9.77 -14.31
N GLY A 452 -26.71 -9.71 -13.24
CA GLY A 452 -26.18 -10.89 -12.55
C GLY A 452 -25.03 -11.58 -13.29
N GLU A 453 -24.36 -10.87 -14.20
CA GLU A 453 -23.22 -11.37 -14.96
C GLU A 453 -21.94 -11.37 -14.11
N SER A 454 -21.01 -12.28 -14.41
CA SER A 454 -19.69 -12.28 -13.76
C SER A 454 -18.90 -11.02 -14.08
N ILE A 455 -18.34 -10.40 -13.05
CA ILE A 455 -17.42 -9.26 -13.13
C ILE A 455 -15.95 -9.70 -13.31
N SER A 456 -15.64 -11.00 -13.20
CA SER A 456 -14.30 -11.55 -13.41
C SER A 456 -13.57 -11.09 -14.69
N PRO A 457 -14.23 -10.93 -15.86
CA PRO A 457 -13.57 -10.43 -17.07
C PRO A 457 -12.95 -9.04 -16.92
N LEU A 458 -13.50 -8.17 -16.05
CA LEU A 458 -12.98 -6.81 -15.84
C LEU A 458 -11.59 -6.80 -15.18
N PHE A 459 -11.21 -7.89 -14.53
CA PHE A 459 -9.86 -8.11 -13.99
C PHE A 459 -8.88 -8.75 -14.99
N GLN A 460 -9.39 -9.26 -16.12
CA GLN A 460 -8.62 -10.13 -17.03
C GLN A 460 -8.32 -9.50 -18.39
N HIS A 461 -8.94 -8.36 -18.73
CA HIS A 461 -8.81 -7.74 -20.05
C HIS A 461 -7.49 -6.96 -20.26
N ILE A 462 -6.38 -7.70 -20.32
CA ILE A 462 -5.15 -7.31 -21.04
C ILE A 462 -5.13 -8.02 -22.40
N GLY A 463 -6.22 -7.86 -23.16
CA GLY A 463 -6.23 -8.02 -24.62
C GLY A 463 -5.90 -6.67 -25.26
N ASP A 464 -5.05 -6.68 -26.29
CA ASP A 464 -4.42 -5.47 -26.85
C ASP A 464 -5.38 -4.48 -27.55
#